data_AF-A0A382NHR8-F1
#
_entry.id   AF-A0A382NHR8-F1
#
_cell.length_a   1.000
_cell.length_b   1.000
_cell.length_c   1.000
_cell.angle_alpha   90.00
_cell.angle_beta   90.00
_cell.angle_gamma   90.00
#
_symmetry.space_group_name_H-M   'P 1'
#
loop_
_entity.id
_entity.type
_entity.pdbx_description
1 polymer ?
#
loop_
_entity_poly.entity_id
_entity_poly.type
_entity_poly.pdbx_seq_one_letter_code
_entity_poly.pdbx_strand_id
1 'polypeptide(L)'
;VPNPVTAFERLRADLFRYYDTPFRVRLPEVLAERRSLLDHEGGQWREPWLEVMRNYAATGDGKERALKDAGASQELIDLAACGLLPHDDLFTHQRDALASALSGKNVVVSTGTGSGKTEAFLLPVLSALVEESRRWTGTSPPGANWWDQDDDDFEEQRGQETGRLPAMRALVMYPMNALVEDQLVRLRRAIDSPEARSWLDGNRGGHRFFFGRYTGRAPVAGSKTIDGVVNAAKVAELRERHRDDAARAAVVATDPDRRYYLPALDGAEMRSRWDMQAHPPDILISNYSMLNIMLMRQLERSIFDKTRTWLQESDANVFHVVVDELHMYRGTQGTEGAYLLRR
;
A
#
# COMPACT_ATOMS: atom_id res chain seq x y z
N VAL A 1 -2.57 -12.55 22.21
CA VAL A 1 -2.13 -13.26 20.98
C VAL A 1 -2.64 -14.69 21.06
N PRO A 2 -3.33 -15.24 20.04
CA PRO A 2 -3.74 -16.65 20.09
C PRO A 2 -2.50 -17.53 20.19
N ASN A 3 -2.54 -18.50 21.09
CA ASN A 3 -1.47 -19.48 21.25
C ASN A 3 -1.25 -20.21 19.89
N PRO A 4 -0.03 -20.21 19.32
CA PRO A 4 0.24 -20.79 18.01
C PRO A 4 -0.11 -22.29 17.95
N VAL A 5 0.02 -23.01 19.06
CA VAL A 5 -0.40 -24.41 19.19
C VAL A 5 -1.92 -24.53 19.06
N THR A 6 -2.67 -23.67 19.76
CA THR A 6 -4.14 -23.67 19.68
C THR A 6 -4.63 -23.26 18.29
N ALA A 7 -3.96 -22.32 17.63
CA ALA A 7 -4.27 -21.93 16.25
C ALA A 7 -4.03 -23.08 15.27
N PHE A 8 -2.90 -23.79 15.42
CA PHE A 8 -2.59 -24.99 14.65
C PHE A 8 -3.65 -26.08 14.83
N GLU A 9 -3.99 -26.43 16.08
CA GLU A 9 -5.00 -27.45 16.36
C GLU A 9 -6.38 -27.09 15.77
N ARG A 10 -6.76 -25.81 15.81
CA ARG A 10 -7.98 -25.35 15.19
C ARG A 10 -7.94 -25.50 13.67
N LEU A 11 -6.86 -25.07 13.02
CA LEU A 11 -6.70 -25.20 11.55
C LEU A 11 -6.68 -26.67 11.11
N ARG A 12 -6.01 -27.55 11.85
CA ARG A 12 -6.03 -29.00 11.64
C ARG A 12 -7.45 -29.54 11.73
N ALA A 13 -8.19 -29.19 12.78
CA ALA A 13 -9.58 -29.61 12.95
C ALA A 13 -10.49 -29.09 11.82
N ASP A 14 -10.33 -27.83 11.41
CA ASP A 14 -11.12 -27.23 10.33
C ASP A 14 -10.80 -27.83 8.96
N LEU A 15 -9.52 -28.12 8.67
CA LEU A 15 -9.10 -28.83 7.47
C LEU A 15 -9.81 -30.17 7.33
N PHE A 16 -9.80 -30.98 8.40
CA PHE A 16 -10.47 -32.28 8.35
C PHE A 16 -11.99 -32.15 8.28
N ARG A 17 -12.59 -31.17 8.97
CA ARG A 17 -14.03 -30.89 8.85
C ARG A 17 -14.41 -30.53 7.41
N TYR A 18 -13.58 -29.71 6.76
CA TYR A 18 -13.74 -29.36 5.36
C TYR A 18 -13.59 -30.57 4.43
N TYR A 19 -12.68 -31.50 4.70
CA TYR A 19 -12.55 -32.74 3.92
C TYR A 19 -13.72 -33.71 4.16
N ASP A 20 -14.16 -33.83 5.41
CA ASP A 20 -15.18 -34.81 5.81
C ASP A 20 -16.59 -34.44 5.34
N THR A 21 -16.84 -33.15 5.10
CA THR A 21 -18.16 -32.63 4.68
C THR A 21 -18.54 -33.02 3.24
N PRO A 22 -17.75 -32.70 2.19
CA PRO A 22 -18.06 -33.05 0.80
C PRO A 22 -17.74 -34.52 0.46
N PHE A 23 -16.76 -35.15 1.13
CA PHE A 23 -16.31 -36.51 0.82
C PHE A 23 -16.77 -37.54 1.86
N ARG A 24 -18.00 -37.41 2.35
CA ARG A 24 -18.55 -38.33 3.35
C ARG A 24 -18.79 -39.72 2.76
N VAL A 25 -18.25 -40.76 3.40
CA VAL A 25 -18.46 -42.16 3.02
C VAL A 25 -19.46 -42.80 3.99
N ARG A 26 -20.30 -43.73 3.50
CA ARG A 26 -21.35 -44.39 4.30
C ARG A 26 -20.80 -45.34 5.36
N LEU A 27 -19.61 -45.90 5.13
CA LEU A 27 -18.95 -46.87 6.03
C LEU A 27 -18.04 -46.14 7.03
N PRO A 28 -18.31 -46.23 8.35
CA PRO A 28 -17.49 -45.58 9.37
C PRO A 28 -16.04 -46.06 9.41
N GLU A 29 -15.81 -47.34 9.09
CA GLU A 29 -14.47 -47.94 9.11
C GLU A 29 -13.55 -47.32 8.05
N VAL A 30 -14.08 -47.04 6.86
CA VAL A 30 -13.35 -46.37 5.78
C VAL A 30 -13.03 -44.91 6.14
N LEU A 31 -13.93 -44.23 6.87
CA LEU A 31 -13.67 -42.88 7.37
C LEU A 31 -12.55 -42.88 8.42
N ALA A 32 -12.54 -43.87 9.32
CA ALA A 32 -11.51 -44.03 10.33
C ALA A 32 -10.14 -44.35 9.71
N GLU A 33 -10.09 -45.26 8.73
CA GLU A 33 -8.88 -45.58 7.98
C GLU A 33 -8.32 -44.35 7.27
N ARG A 34 -9.16 -43.60 6.55
CA ARG A 34 -8.76 -42.34 5.91
C ARG A 34 -8.21 -41.35 6.93
N ARG A 35 -8.89 -41.18 8.07
CA ARG A 35 -8.44 -40.26 9.11
C ARG A 35 -7.05 -40.67 9.61
N SER A 36 -6.82 -41.96 9.85
CA SER A 36 -5.50 -42.47 10.27
C SER A 36 -4.41 -42.25 9.22
N LEU A 37 -4.73 -42.36 7.93
CA LEU A 37 -3.78 -42.14 6.83
C LEU A 37 -3.42 -40.68 6.60
N LEU A 38 -4.28 -39.74 7.03
CA LEU A 38 -4.10 -38.32 6.77
C LEU A 38 -3.71 -37.52 8.02
N ASP A 39 -4.17 -37.95 9.19
CA ASP A 39 -4.07 -37.24 10.46
C ASP A 39 -2.80 -37.63 11.25
N HIS A 40 -1.67 -37.58 10.56
CA HIS A 40 -0.35 -37.79 11.14
C HIS A 40 0.64 -36.74 10.63
N GLU A 41 1.75 -36.57 11.33
CA GLU A 41 2.81 -35.66 10.91
C GLU A 41 3.39 -36.08 9.55
N GLY A 42 3.43 -35.15 8.59
CA GLY A 42 3.85 -35.42 7.22
C GLY A 42 2.73 -35.96 6.30
N GLY A 43 1.52 -36.19 6.83
CA GLY A 43 0.32 -36.47 6.07
C GLY A 43 -0.27 -35.18 5.50
N GLN A 44 -1.34 -34.68 6.14
CA GLN A 44 -1.98 -33.40 5.77
C GLN A 44 -1.51 -32.20 6.61
N TRP A 45 -0.62 -32.42 7.57
CA TRP A 45 -0.10 -31.38 8.44
C TRP A 45 1.32 -31.69 8.92
N ARG A 46 2.01 -30.68 9.44
CA ARG A 46 3.28 -30.78 10.17
C ARG A 46 3.16 -29.99 11.46
N GLU A 47 3.87 -30.44 12.50
CA GLU A 47 3.97 -29.67 13.73
C GLU A 47 4.54 -28.27 13.43
N PRO A 48 3.99 -27.22 14.08
CA PRO A 48 4.49 -25.86 13.87
C PRO A 48 5.92 -25.75 14.41
N TRP A 49 6.84 -25.28 13.57
CA TRP A 49 8.19 -24.94 14.01
C TRP A 49 8.14 -23.66 14.84
N LEU A 50 8.52 -23.76 16.12
CA LEU A 50 8.73 -22.61 16.99
C LEU A 50 10.19 -22.16 16.92
N GLU A 51 10.43 -20.97 16.39
CA GLU A 51 11.72 -20.31 16.39
C GLU A 51 11.69 -19.08 17.32
N VAL A 52 12.68 -18.96 18.19
CA VAL A 52 12.84 -17.77 19.04
C VAL A 52 13.64 -16.73 18.26
N MET A 53 12.93 -15.74 17.72
CA MET A 53 13.55 -14.61 17.04
C MET A 53 14.05 -13.59 18.06
N ARG A 54 15.27 -13.08 17.88
CA ARG A 54 15.74 -11.94 18.67
C ARG A 54 14.94 -10.70 18.25
N ASN A 55 14.46 -9.96 19.24
CA ASN A 55 13.87 -8.65 19.00
C ASN A 55 14.91 -7.71 18.38
N TYR A 56 14.47 -6.88 17.44
CA TYR A 56 15.31 -5.81 16.91
C TYR A 56 15.61 -4.79 18.01
N ALA A 57 16.81 -4.22 17.99
CA ALA A 57 17.20 -3.20 18.94
C ALA A 57 16.36 -1.94 18.74
N ALA A 58 15.69 -1.51 19.81
CA ALA A 58 15.09 -0.19 19.90
C ALA A 58 16.17 0.86 20.17
N THR A 59 15.89 2.13 19.91
CA THR A 59 16.87 3.20 20.18
C THR A 59 17.07 3.44 21.68
N GLY A 60 16.03 3.24 22.50
CA GLY A 60 16.01 3.58 23.92
C GLY A 60 15.69 5.05 24.20
N ASP A 61 15.48 5.86 23.15
CA ASP A 61 15.30 7.31 23.25
C ASP A 61 13.83 7.74 23.16
N GLY A 62 12.95 6.83 22.74
CA GLY A 62 11.56 7.14 22.41
C GLY A 62 11.41 7.73 21.01
N LYS A 63 10.24 7.56 20.41
CA LYS A 63 10.02 7.82 18.98
C LYS A 63 10.32 9.25 18.53
N GLU A 64 9.92 10.25 19.33
CA GLU A 64 10.12 11.66 19.00
C GLU A 64 11.61 12.01 18.96
N ARG A 65 12.36 11.65 20.01
CA ARG A 65 13.79 11.94 20.09
C ARG A 65 14.56 11.18 19.03
N ALA A 66 14.26 9.89 18.83
CA ALA A 66 14.88 9.09 17.79
C ALA A 66 14.70 9.69 16.38
N LEU A 67 13.50 10.19 16.06
CA LEU A 67 13.25 10.87 14.80
C LEU A 67 14.00 12.21 14.69
N LYS A 68 14.00 13.03 15.75
CA LYS A 68 14.76 14.30 15.76
C LYS A 68 16.25 14.06 15.54
N ASP A 69 16.81 13.07 16.22
CA ASP A 69 18.23 12.69 16.10
C ASP A 69 18.56 12.16 14.70
N ALA A 70 17.58 11.58 14.00
CA ALA A 70 17.71 11.19 12.59
C ALA A 70 17.60 12.37 11.60
N GLY A 71 17.25 13.57 12.06
CA GLY A 71 17.07 14.76 11.22
C GLY A 71 15.63 15.01 10.74
N ALA A 72 14.63 14.34 11.32
CA ALA A 72 13.23 14.58 11.00
C ALA A 72 12.78 16.01 11.36
N SER A 73 11.95 16.61 10.51
CA SER A 73 11.24 17.85 10.85
C SER A 73 10.15 17.58 11.89
N GLN A 74 9.74 18.62 12.63
CA GLN A 74 8.63 18.48 13.60
C GLN A 74 7.33 18.04 12.91
N GLU A 75 7.05 18.57 11.73
CA GLU A 75 5.88 18.17 10.93
C GLU A 75 5.90 16.68 10.56
N LEU A 76 7.06 16.11 10.23
CA LEU A 76 7.18 14.67 9.98
C LEU A 76 6.90 13.85 11.24
N ILE A 77 7.39 14.31 12.38
CA ILE A 77 7.17 13.64 13.67
C ILE A 77 5.68 13.62 14.02
N ASP A 78 5.01 14.77 13.86
CA ASP A 78 3.60 14.92 14.15
C ASP A 78 2.75 14.03 13.24
N LEU A 79 3.04 14.01 11.93
CA LEU A 79 2.36 13.14 10.98
C LEU A 79 2.64 11.65 11.25
N ALA A 80 3.88 11.27 11.57
CA ALA A 80 4.23 9.89 11.87
C ALA A 80 3.50 9.35 13.11
N ALA A 81 3.17 10.24 14.07
CA ALA A 81 2.37 9.91 15.24
C ALA A 81 0.89 9.62 14.90
N CYS A 82 0.39 10.03 13.73
CA CYS A 82 -1.00 9.80 13.30
C CYS A 82 -1.32 8.36 12.85
N GLY A 83 -0.35 7.43 12.93
CA GLY A 83 -0.60 6.01 12.65
C GLY A 83 0.52 5.26 11.93
N LEU A 84 1.63 5.93 11.58
CA LEU A 84 2.79 5.26 11.00
C LEU A 84 3.60 4.48 12.04
N LEU A 85 3.72 5.01 13.26
CA LEU A 85 4.55 4.42 14.32
C LEU A 85 3.68 3.69 15.36
N PRO A 86 3.58 2.35 15.30
CA PRO A 86 2.74 1.58 16.20
C PRO A 86 3.34 1.41 17.61
N HIS A 87 4.61 1.77 17.80
CA HIS A 87 5.35 1.57 19.05
C HIS A 87 5.82 2.91 19.64
N ASP A 88 6.11 2.92 20.94
CA ASP A 88 6.58 4.12 21.65
C ASP A 88 8.02 4.51 21.30
N ASP A 89 8.77 3.60 20.67
CA ASP A 89 10.15 3.79 20.26
C ASP A 89 10.36 3.31 18.81
N LEU A 90 11.43 3.82 18.17
CA LEU A 90 11.91 3.36 16.88
C LEU A 90 12.89 2.21 17.05
N PHE A 91 12.93 1.33 16.05
CA PHE A 91 14.08 0.45 15.89
C PHE A 91 15.28 1.23 15.34
N THR A 92 16.49 0.83 15.74
CA THR A 92 17.74 1.47 15.28
C THR A 92 17.83 1.53 13.76
N HIS A 93 17.44 0.45 13.07
CA HIS A 93 17.45 0.41 11.60
C HIS A 93 16.45 1.39 10.94
N GLN A 94 15.34 1.74 11.61
CA GLN A 94 14.39 2.74 11.10
C GLN A 94 14.99 4.14 11.20
N ARG A 95 15.58 4.48 12.36
CA ARG A 95 16.31 5.73 12.58
C ARG A 95 17.46 5.87 11.59
N ASP A 96 18.29 4.84 11.46
CA ASP A 96 19.48 4.86 10.63
C ASP A 96 19.12 4.93 9.13
N ALA A 97 18.03 4.29 8.72
CA ALA A 97 17.50 4.40 7.36
C ALA A 97 17.04 5.83 7.06
N LEU A 98 16.29 6.46 7.97
CA LEU A 98 15.86 7.85 7.84
C LEU A 98 17.07 8.80 7.74
N ALA A 99 18.00 8.73 8.69
CA ALA A 99 19.19 9.58 8.71
C ALA A 99 20.05 9.41 7.43
N SER A 100 20.21 8.17 6.97
CA SER A 100 20.96 7.88 5.75
C SER A 100 20.27 8.44 4.51
N ALA A 101 18.95 8.26 4.40
CA ALA A 101 18.17 8.77 3.27
C ALA A 101 18.17 10.32 3.23
N LEU A 102 18.01 10.98 4.38
CA LEU A 102 18.09 12.44 4.49
C LEU A 102 19.47 13.00 4.13
N SER A 103 20.53 12.21 4.31
CA SER A 103 21.88 12.54 3.83
C SER A 103 22.09 12.32 2.32
N GLY A 104 21.06 11.94 1.57
CA GLY A 104 21.11 11.70 0.13
C GLY A 104 21.70 10.34 -0.26
N LYS A 105 21.78 9.38 0.66
CA LYS A 105 22.33 8.04 0.39
C LYS A 105 21.24 7.06 -0.01
N ASN A 106 21.59 6.14 -0.91
CA ASN A 106 20.80 4.93 -1.15
C ASN A 106 20.91 3.99 0.04
N VAL A 107 19.78 3.44 0.50
CA VAL A 107 19.69 2.61 1.71
C VAL A 107 19.26 1.20 1.36
N VAL A 108 19.96 0.21 1.90
CA VAL A 108 19.54 -1.19 1.90
C VAL A 108 19.30 -1.62 3.34
N VAL A 109 18.06 -1.99 3.66
CA VAL A 109 17.68 -2.46 4.99
C VAL A 109 17.58 -3.99 4.98
N SER A 110 18.44 -4.65 5.75
CA SER A 110 18.44 -6.11 5.87
C SER A 110 17.79 -6.54 7.18
N THR A 111 16.48 -6.71 7.15
CA THR A 111 15.69 -7.16 8.31
C THR A 111 14.62 -8.19 7.90
N GLY A 112 14.20 -9.00 8.88
CA GLY A 112 13.21 -10.06 8.71
C GLY A 112 11.77 -9.54 8.69
N THR A 113 10.83 -10.44 8.45
CA THR A 113 9.39 -10.12 8.44
C THR A 113 8.94 -9.63 9.82
N GLY A 114 8.07 -8.62 9.85
CA GLY A 114 7.56 -8.05 11.09
C GLY A 114 8.55 -7.15 11.85
N SER A 115 9.72 -6.82 11.27
CA SER A 115 10.74 -6.00 11.93
C SER A 115 10.48 -4.50 11.92
N GLY A 116 9.40 -4.03 11.27
CA GLY A 116 9.21 -2.61 10.97
C GLY A 116 9.94 -2.10 9.72
N LYS A 117 10.10 -2.97 8.70
CA LYS A 117 10.64 -2.61 7.36
C LYS A 117 9.86 -1.47 6.71
N THR A 118 8.54 -1.46 6.86
CA THR A 118 7.66 -0.49 6.23
C THR A 118 7.99 0.93 6.68
N GLU A 119 8.14 1.14 7.98
CA GLU A 119 8.46 2.45 8.55
C GLU A 119 9.85 2.91 8.10
N ALA A 120 10.81 1.98 7.94
CA ALA A 120 12.17 2.31 7.51
C ALA A 120 12.23 2.92 6.09
N PHE A 121 11.33 2.55 5.18
CA PHE A 121 11.25 3.18 3.85
C PHE A 121 10.17 4.26 3.73
N LEU A 122 9.09 4.19 4.50
CA LEU A 122 8.04 5.21 4.47
C LEU A 122 8.49 6.51 5.15
N LEU A 123 9.26 6.46 6.23
CA LEU A 123 9.73 7.67 6.91
C LEU A 123 10.50 8.61 5.96
N PRO A 124 11.49 8.14 5.16
CA PRO A 124 12.12 8.97 4.13
C PRO A 124 11.15 9.54 3.09
N VAL A 125 10.24 8.72 2.57
CA VAL A 125 9.26 9.13 1.54
C VAL A 125 8.33 10.21 2.08
N LEU A 126 7.79 10.02 3.28
CA LEU A 126 6.93 11.00 3.92
C LEU A 126 7.71 12.25 4.31
N SER A 127 8.99 12.14 4.68
CA SER A 127 9.83 13.32 4.93
C SER A 127 9.92 14.21 3.69
N ALA A 128 10.17 13.61 2.52
CA ALA A 128 10.22 14.36 1.26
C ALA A 128 8.87 14.98 0.91
N LEU A 129 7.77 14.25 1.08
CA LEU A 129 6.42 14.75 0.85
C LEU A 129 6.04 15.90 1.80
N VAL A 130 6.35 15.77 3.09
CA VAL A 130 6.09 16.82 4.09
C VAL A 130 6.85 18.09 3.74
N GLU A 131 8.12 17.98 3.33
CA GLU A 131 8.93 19.14 2.94
C GLU A 131 8.46 19.77 1.63
N GLU A 132 8.19 18.97 0.59
CA GLU A 132 7.67 19.46 -0.70
C GLU A 132 6.32 20.16 -0.52
N SER A 133 5.44 19.57 0.29
CA SER A 133 4.06 20.03 0.45
C SER A 133 3.93 21.38 1.17
N ARG A 134 4.98 21.89 1.80
CA ARG A 134 5.03 23.28 2.29
C ARG A 134 4.86 24.32 1.18
N ARG A 135 5.19 23.95 -0.05
CA ARG A 135 5.08 24.80 -1.24
C ARG A 135 3.76 24.64 -1.97
N TRP A 136 2.91 23.71 -1.56
CA TRP A 136 1.60 23.52 -2.18
C TRP A 136 0.68 24.69 -1.85
N THR A 137 -0.16 25.05 -2.80
CA THR A 137 -1.12 26.15 -2.69
C THR A 137 -2.50 25.64 -3.12
N GLY A 138 -3.54 26.47 -3.01
CA GLY A 138 -4.87 26.09 -3.45
C GLY A 138 -5.57 25.13 -2.48
N THR A 139 -6.42 24.28 -3.02
CA THR A 139 -7.25 23.35 -2.24
C THR A 139 -7.35 21.99 -2.94
N SER A 140 -7.67 20.97 -2.14
CA SER A 140 -7.99 19.62 -2.60
C SER A 140 -9.29 19.17 -1.94
N PRO A 141 -10.46 19.50 -2.52
CA PRO A 141 -11.72 19.00 -1.99
C PRO A 141 -11.80 17.47 -2.12
N PRO A 142 -12.60 16.79 -1.27
CA PRO A 142 -12.92 15.39 -1.49
C PRO A 142 -13.55 15.22 -2.87
N GLY A 143 -12.99 14.35 -3.71
CA GLY A 143 -13.52 14.10 -5.06
C GLY A 143 -14.99 13.66 -5.02
N ALA A 144 -15.76 14.03 -6.04
CA ALA A 144 -17.19 13.73 -6.09
C ALA A 144 -17.51 12.23 -5.97
N ASN A 145 -18.64 11.92 -5.34
CA ASN A 145 -19.22 10.57 -5.28
C ASN A 145 -20.11 10.32 -6.49
N TRP A 146 -19.56 10.48 -7.70
CA TRP A 146 -20.30 10.40 -8.97
C TRP A 146 -21.02 9.05 -9.17
N TRP A 147 -20.57 7.98 -8.50
CA TRP A 147 -21.22 6.68 -8.56
C TRP A 147 -22.58 6.63 -7.84
N ASP A 148 -22.88 7.60 -6.98
CA ASP A 148 -24.15 7.71 -6.26
C ASP A 148 -25.15 8.66 -6.97
N GLN A 149 -24.71 9.28 -8.08
CA GLN A 149 -25.54 10.18 -8.87
C GLN A 149 -26.28 9.42 -9.98
N ASP A 150 -27.40 9.98 -10.43
CA ASP A 150 -28.26 9.41 -11.50
C ASP A 150 -27.72 9.65 -12.92
N ASP A 151 -26.76 10.58 -13.09
CA ASP A 151 -26.06 10.81 -14.36
C ASP A 151 -24.97 9.75 -14.59
N ASP A 152 -24.58 9.47 -15.83
CA ASP A 152 -23.55 8.50 -16.23
C ASP A 152 -22.13 9.09 -16.33
N ASP A 153 -21.94 10.31 -15.85
CA ASP A 153 -20.65 10.99 -15.94
C ASP A 153 -19.64 10.50 -14.89
N PHE A 154 -18.48 10.07 -15.39
CA PHE A 154 -17.31 9.76 -14.56
C PHE A 154 -16.59 11.05 -14.18
N GLU A 155 -16.43 11.25 -12.87
CA GLU A 155 -15.63 12.34 -12.31
C GLU A 155 -14.31 11.82 -11.71
N GLU A 156 -13.22 12.47 -12.09
CA GLU A 156 -11.88 12.16 -11.58
C GLU A 156 -11.76 12.60 -10.12
N GLN A 157 -11.23 11.72 -9.26
CA GLN A 157 -11.11 11.96 -7.82
C GLN A 157 -10.40 13.27 -7.47
N ARG A 158 -9.44 13.69 -8.29
CA ARG A 158 -8.62 14.87 -8.08
C ARG A 158 -8.86 15.97 -9.11
N GLY A 159 -9.96 15.88 -9.89
CA GLY A 159 -10.24 16.83 -10.97
C GLY A 159 -10.45 18.27 -10.52
N GLN A 160 -10.76 18.49 -9.23
CA GLN A 160 -10.94 19.81 -8.61
C GLN A 160 -9.74 20.23 -7.74
N GLU A 161 -8.66 19.44 -7.70
CA GLU A 161 -7.45 19.81 -6.94
C GLU A 161 -6.68 20.92 -7.68
N THR A 162 -6.21 21.92 -6.93
CA THR A 162 -5.49 23.08 -7.49
C THR A 162 -4.17 23.31 -6.76
N GLY A 163 -3.29 24.13 -7.35
CA GLY A 163 -2.10 24.67 -6.68
C GLY A 163 -0.95 23.69 -6.38
N ARG A 164 -0.98 22.49 -6.98
CA ARG A 164 0.18 21.61 -7.14
C ARG A 164 0.08 20.76 -8.41
N LEU A 165 1.23 20.31 -8.93
CA LEU A 165 1.28 19.34 -10.02
C LEU A 165 1.08 17.92 -9.47
N PRO A 166 0.09 17.13 -9.96
CA PRO A 166 -0.02 15.71 -9.64
C PRO A 166 1.11 14.93 -10.35
N ALA A 167 1.96 14.29 -9.55
CA ALA A 167 3.17 13.59 -9.99
C ALA A 167 3.47 12.44 -9.03
N MET A 168 4.22 11.45 -9.51
CA MET A 168 4.69 10.33 -8.69
C MET A 168 5.97 10.74 -7.96
N ARG A 169 5.91 10.88 -6.63
CA ARG A 169 7.09 11.18 -5.79
C ARG A 169 7.82 9.92 -5.38
N ALA A 170 7.08 8.84 -5.18
CA ALA A 170 7.62 7.54 -4.82
C ALA A 170 7.00 6.41 -5.64
N LEU A 171 7.85 5.46 -6.03
CA LEU A 171 7.45 4.18 -6.60
C LEU A 171 7.86 3.06 -5.65
N VAL A 172 6.90 2.26 -5.21
CA VAL A 172 7.13 1.09 -4.37
C VAL A 172 6.88 -0.17 -5.18
N MET A 173 7.95 -0.92 -5.44
CA MET A 173 7.92 -2.17 -6.19
C MET A 173 7.88 -3.38 -5.25
N TYR A 174 6.90 -4.24 -5.48
CA TYR A 174 6.78 -5.52 -4.77
C TYR A 174 6.93 -6.71 -5.73
N PRO A 175 7.51 -7.83 -5.26
CA PRO A 175 7.59 -9.05 -6.06
C PRO A 175 6.24 -9.75 -6.20
N MET A 176 5.32 -9.60 -5.23
CA MET A 176 4.08 -10.36 -5.15
C MET A 176 2.89 -9.49 -4.73
N ASN A 177 1.71 -9.76 -5.32
CA ASN A 177 0.48 -9.00 -5.03
C ASN A 177 -0.02 -9.16 -3.58
N ALA A 178 0.26 -10.29 -2.93
CA ALA A 178 -0.19 -10.53 -1.54
C ALA A 178 0.42 -9.52 -0.55
N LEU A 179 1.70 -9.17 -0.75
CA LEU A 179 2.40 -8.19 0.07
C LEU A 179 1.83 -6.77 -0.12
N VAL A 180 1.22 -6.49 -1.27
CA VAL A 180 0.67 -5.16 -1.56
C VAL A 180 -0.52 -4.82 -0.66
N GLU A 181 -1.40 -5.78 -0.35
CA GLU A 181 -2.59 -5.52 0.47
C GLU A 181 -2.19 -5.09 1.90
N ASP A 182 -1.24 -5.79 2.53
CA ASP A 182 -0.75 -5.43 3.87
C ASP A 182 -0.16 -4.01 3.91
N GLN A 183 0.49 -3.60 2.82
CA GLN A 183 1.13 -2.28 2.72
C GLN A 183 0.11 -1.18 2.46
N LEU A 184 -0.98 -1.48 1.73
CA LEU A 184 -2.11 -0.56 1.61
C LEU A 184 -2.76 -0.33 2.97
N VAL A 185 -2.95 -1.37 3.80
CA VAL A 185 -3.47 -1.21 5.17
C VAL A 185 -2.57 -0.27 5.97
N ARG A 186 -1.25 -0.45 5.88
CA ARG A 186 -0.28 0.42 6.57
C ARG A 186 -0.31 1.86 6.07
N LEU A 187 -0.39 2.08 4.76
CA LEU A 187 -0.51 3.42 4.19
C LEU A 187 -1.83 4.09 4.58
N ARG A 188 -2.95 3.38 4.53
CA ARG A 188 -4.24 3.92 5.02
C ARG A 188 -4.15 4.35 6.48
N ARG A 189 -3.48 3.57 7.34
CA ARG A 189 -3.22 3.95 8.75
C ARG A 189 -2.29 5.17 8.86
N ALA A 190 -1.24 5.24 8.06
CA ALA A 190 -0.22 6.28 8.16
C ALA A 190 -0.66 7.64 7.63
N ILE A 191 -1.39 7.67 6.51
CA ILE A 191 -1.69 8.92 5.78
C ILE A 191 -3.18 9.11 5.44
N ASP A 192 -4.06 8.20 5.88
CA ASP A 192 -5.52 8.31 5.67
C ASP A 192 -6.34 8.03 6.95
N SER A 193 -5.69 7.95 8.12
CA SER A 193 -6.37 7.91 9.42
C SER A 193 -7.12 9.23 9.69
N PRO A 194 -8.14 9.24 10.56
CA PRO A 194 -8.78 10.48 10.98
C PRO A 194 -7.79 11.54 11.47
N GLU A 195 -6.78 11.11 12.23
CA GLU A 195 -5.72 11.96 12.76
C GLU A 195 -4.84 12.51 11.64
N ALA A 196 -4.44 11.67 10.68
CA ALA A 196 -3.63 12.11 9.54
C ALA A 196 -4.41 13.05 8.63
N ARG A 197 -5.70 12.77 8.37
CA ARG A 197 -6.60 13.64 7.60
C ARG A 197 -6.75 15.00 8.28
N SER A 198 -6.99 15.01 9.59
CA SER A 198 -7.08 16.26 10.37
C SER A 198 -5.78 17.05 10.36
N TRP A 199 -4.63 16.36 10.47
CA TRP A 199 -3.32 16.99 10.34
C TRP A 199 -3.14 17.63 8.96
N LEU A 200 -3.51 16.92 7.89
CA LEU A 200 -3.44 17.42 6.51
C LEU A 200 -4.41 18.58 6.25
N ASP A 201 -5.60 18.55 6.83
CA ASP A 201 -6.57 19.65 6.75
C ASP A 201 -6.00 20.92 7.40
N GLY A 202 -5.41 20.80 8.59
CA GLY A 202 -4.83 21.92 9.33
C GLY A 202 -3.51 22.45 8.76
N ASN A 203 -2.68 21.59 8.19
CA ASN A 203 -1.32 21.94 7.78
C ASN A 203 -1.14 22.09 6.25
N ARG A 204 -2.05 21.54 5.44
CA ARG A 204 -1.91 21.44 3.97
C ARG A 204 -3.20 21.80 3.22
N GLY A 205 -4.11 22.58 3.79
CA GLY A 205 -5.26 23.12 3.05
C GLY A 205 -6.19 22.05 2.45
N GLY A 206 -6.25 20.89 3.09
CA GLY A 206 -7.02 19.73 2.61
C GLY A 206 -6.30 18.84 1.60
N HIS A 207 -5.09 19.19 1.14
CA HIS A 207 -4.30 18.30 0.30
C HIS A 207 -4.02 16.97 1.00
N ARG A 208 -4.28 15.87 0.29
CA ARG A 208 -3.92 14.52 0.74
C ARG A 208 -2.60 14.11 0.12
N PHE A 209 -1.88 13.23 0.82
CA PHE A 209 -0.78 12.47 0.23
C PHE A 209 -1.38 11.25 -0.47
N PHE A 210 -1.66 11.36 -1.76
CA PHE A 210 -2.37 10.33 -2.49
C PHE A 210 -1.48 9.13 -2.75
N PHE A 211 -2.02 7.93 -2.57
CA PHE A 211 -1.33 6.69 -2.91
C PHE A 211 -2.22 5.82 -3.79
N GLY A 212 -1.62 5.03 -4.67
CA GLY A 212 -2.38 4.23 -5.62
C GLY A 212 -1.73 2.89 -5.89
N ARG A 213 -2.54 1.83 -5.88
CA ARG A 213 -2.11 0.51 -6.33
C ARG A 213 -2.33 0.37 -7.83
N TYR A 214 -1.25 0.28 -8.59
CA TYR A 214 -1.26 0.04 -10.01
C TYR A 214 -0.84 -1.41 -10.32
N THR A 215 -1.74 -2.36 -10.08
CA THR A 215 -1.53 -3.79 -10.39
C THR A 215 -2.69 -4.34 -11.20
N GLY A 216 -2.69 -5.65 -11.49
CA GLY A 216 -3.82 -6.34 -12.11
C GLY A 216 -5.16 -6.20 -11.36
N ARG A 217 -5.14 -5.87 -10.06
CA ARG A 217 -6.34 -5.69 -9.21
C ARG A 217 -6.92 -4.28 -9.24
N ALA A 218 -6.18 -3.30 -9.79
CA ALA A 218 -6.60 -1.91 -9.85
C ALA A 218 -7.91 -1.78 -10.65
N PRO A 219 -8.92 -1.02 -10.16
CA PRO A 219 -10.22 -0.91 -10.82
C PRO A 219 -10.12 -0.37 -12.24
N VAL A 220 -10.86 -1.04 -13.13
CA VAL A 220 -11.00 -0.81 -14.57
C VAL A 220 -9.69 -0.83 -15.36
N ALA A 221 -9.64 -1.70 -16.37
CA ALA A 221 -8.55 -1.75 -17.34
C ALA A 221 -9.01 -1.17 -18.69
N GLY A 222 -8.05 -0.63 -19.45
CA GLY A 222 -8.28 -0.11 -20.79
C GLY A 222 -8.52 1.41 -20.81
N SER A 223 -8.87 1.92 -21.99
CA SER A 223 -9.12 3.34 -22.23
C SER A 223 -10.49 3.76 -21.68
N LYS A 224 -10.57 5.00 -21.17
CA LYS A 224 -11.84 5.67 -20.81
C LYS A 224 -12.73 5.87 -22.04
N THR A 225 -12.13 5.96 -23.22
CA THR A 225 -12.85 6.21 -24.48
C THR A 225 -12.56 5.13 -25.53
N ILE A 226 -13.55 4.85 -26.37
CA ILE A 226 -13.46 4.05 -27.59
C ILE A 226 -13.81 5.00 -28.74
N ASP A 227 -12.89 5.19 -29.69
CA ASP A 227 -13.07 6.09 -30.84
C ASP A 227 -13.51 7.52 -30.47
N GLY A 228 -13.01 8.03 -29.34
CA GLY A 228 -13.33 9.37 -28.82
C GLY A 228 -14.64 9.45 -28.03
N VAL A 229 -15.42 8.37 -27.96
CA VAL A 229 -16.67 8.28 -27.17
C VAL A 229 -16.40 7.60 -25.83
N VAL A 230 -17.03 8.08 -24.76
CA VAL A 230 -16.91 7.48 -23.41
C VAL A 230 -17.36 6.01 -23.44
N ASN A 231 -16.55 5.16 -22.84
CA ASN A 231 -16.85 3.73 -22.70
C ASN A 231 -17.88 3.52 -21.58
N ALA A 232 -19.16 3.70 -21.90
CA ALA A 232 -20.27 3.60 -20.93
C ALA A 232 -20.27 2.26 -20.16
N ALA A 233 -19.93 1.15 -20.82
CA ALA A 233 -19.84 -0.15 -20.16
C ALA A 233 -18.77 -0.18 -19.06
N LYS A 234 -17.60 0.43 -19.30
CA LYS A 234 -16.54 0.53 -18.29
C LYS A 234 -16.86 1.52 -17.19
N VAL A 235 -17.57 2.61 -17.49
CA VAL A 235 -18.06 3.55 -16.47
C VAL A 235 -19.06 2.87 -15.55
N ALA A 236 -20.02 2.11 -16.11
CA ALA A 236 -20.99 1.33 -15.34
C ALA A 236 -20.32 0.26 -14.47
N GLU A 237 -19.32 -0.47 -15.00
CA GLU A 237 -18.51 -1.43 -14.23
C GLU A 237 -17.83 -0.77 -13.03
N LEU A 238 -17.24 0.42 -13.22
CA LEU A 238 -16.57 1.16 -12.15
C LEU A 238 -17.57 1.65 -11.09
N ARG A 239 -18.73 2.13 -11.54
CA ARG A 239 -19.82 2.63 -10.69
C ARG A 239 -20.32 1.56 -9.73
N GLU A 240 -20.65 0.39 -10.26
CA GLU A 240 -21.13 -0.74 -9.44
C GLU A 240 -20.07 -1.14 -8.41
N ARG A 241 -18.80 -1.21 -8.83
CA ARG A 241 -17.69 -1.51 -7.92
C ARG A 241 -17.53 -0.46 -6.81
N HIS A 242 -17.65 0.83 -7.13
CA HIS A 242 -17.57 1.89 -6.12
C HIS A 242 -18.76 1.87 -5.16
N ARG A 243 -19.97 1.52 -5.62
CA ARG A 243 -21.12 1.31 -4.73
C ARG A 243 -20.87 0.15 -3.76
N ASP A 244 -20.34 -0.97 -4.24
CA ASP A 244 -19.97 -2.12 -3.40
C ASP A 244 -18.86 -1.76 -2.39
N ASP A 245 -17.79 -1.10 -2.86
CA ASP A 245 -16.70 -0.63 -2.00
C ASP A 245 -17.20 0.33 -0.91
N ALA A 246 -18.05 1.31 -1.28
CA ALA A 246 -18.65 2.25 -0.33
C ALA A 246 -19.53 1.55 0.71
N ALA A 247 -20.38 0.62 0.27
CA ALA A 247 -21.26 -0.13 1.16
C ALA A 247 -20.46 -0.97 2.17
N ARG A 248 -19.41 -1.65 1.72
CA ARG A 248 -18.54 -2.44 2.60
C ARG A 248 -17.75 -1.56 3.57
N ALA A 249 -17.20 -0.44 3.09
CA ALA A 249 -16.47 0.50 3.93
C ALA A 249 -17.35 1.07 5.04
N ALA A 250 -18.62 1.40 4.74
CA ALA A 250 -19.58 1.90 5.73
C ALA A 250 -19.83 0.91 6.88
N VAL A 251 -19.85 -0.39 6.60
CA VAL A 251 -20.06 -1.44 7.63
C VAL A 251 -18.94 -1.47 8.68
N VAL A 252 -17.71 -1.14 8.29
CA VAL A 252 -16.52 -1.22 9.16
C VAL A 252 -15.97 0.15 9.55
N ALA A 253 -16.64 1.25 9.19
CA ALA A 253 -16.12 2.61 9.33
C ALA A 253 -15.76 2.99 10.78
N THR A 254 -16.51 2.47 11.75
CA THR A 254 -16.31 2.72 13.19
C THR A 254 -15.38 1.71 13.86
N ASP A 255 -14.98 0.64 13.17
CA ASP A 255 -14.06 -0.37 13.69
C ASP A 255 -12.61 0.11 13.50
N PRO A 256 -11.87 0.42 14.59
CA PRO A 256 -10.54 1.00 14.49
C PRO A 256 -9.52 0.05 13.87
N ASP A 257 -9.78 -1.26 13.87
CA ASP A 257 -8.89 -2.24 13.29
C ASP A 257 -9.27 -2.57 11.85
N ARG A 258 -10.57 -2.76 11.59
CA ARG A 258 -11.07 -3.25 10.30
C ARG A 258 -11.21 -2.16 9.24
N ARG A 259 -11.42 -0.90 9.62
CA ARG A 259 -11.62 0.21 8.66
C ARG A 259 -10.51 0.34 7.62
N TYR A 260 -9.28 -0.04 7.98
CA TYR A 260 -8.11 0.10 7.11
C TYR A 260 -7.92 -1.07 6.13
N TYR A 261 -8.69 -2.16 6.25
CA TYR A 261 -8.64 -3.27 5.29
C TYR A 261 -9.38 -2.96 3.99
N LEU A 262 -10.26 -1.97 4.01
CA LEU A 262 -11.01 -1.51 2.85
C LEU A 262 -10.54 -0.11 2.42
N PRO A 263 -10.61 0.21 1.11
CA PRO A 263 -10.35 1.57 0.64
C PRO A 263 -11.47 2.51 1.10
N ALA A 264 -11.10 3.70 1.54
CA ALA A 264 -12.03 4.78 1.79
C ALA A 264 -12.14 5.64 0.52
N LEU A 265 -13.32 5.68 -0.11
CA LEU A 265 -13.49 6.39 -1.38
C LEU A 265 -13.39 7.91 -1.23
N ASP A 266 -13.54 8.46 -0.03
CA ASP A 266 -13.32 9.87 0.30
C ASP A 266 -11.86 10.18 0.73
N GLY A 267 -10.99 9.16 0.71
CA GLY A 267 -9.65 9.20 1.26
C GLY A 267 -8.54 9.46 0.25
N ALA A 268 -7.32 9.20 0.73
CA ALA A 268 -6.07 9.35 -0.01
C ALA A 268 -5.77 8.20 -1.00
N GLU A 269 -6.47 7.06 -0.92
CA GLU A 269 -6.28 5.98 -1.88
C GLU A 269 -6.93 6.33 -3.23
N MET A 270 -6.16 6.21 -4.31
CA MET A 270 -6.64 6.46 -5.66
C MET A 270 -7.64 5.40 -6.11
N ARG A 271 -8.83 5.85 -6.53
CA ARG A 271 -9.99 4.99 -6.78
C ARG A 271 -9.87 4.07 -7.99
N SER A 272 -9.19 4.49 -9.07
CA SER A 272 -9.10 3.71 -10.31
C SER A 272 -7.81 3.96 -11.10
N ARG A 273 -7.58 3.14 -12.14
CA ARG A 273 -6.49 3.40 -13.11
C ARG A 273 -6.68 4.73 -13.83
N TRP A 274 -7.91 5.10 -14.16
CA TRP A 274 -8.21 6.35 -14.85
C TRP A 274 -7.88 7.56 -13.98
N ASP A 275 -8.20 7.50 -12.69
CA ASP A 275 -7.81 8.56 -11.75
C ASP A 275 -6.30 8.69 -11.66
N MET A 276 -5.56 7.59 -11.57
CA MET A 276 -4.09 7.62 -11.52
C MET A 276 -3.44 8.08 -12.84
N GLN A 277 -4.02 7.73 -13.98
CA GLN A 277 -3.54 8.18 -15.30
C GLN A 277 -3.76 9.68 -15.50
N ALA A 278 -4.92 10.19 -15.07
CA ALA A 278 -5.22 11.62 -15.15
C ALA A 278 -4.46 12.42 -14.08
N HIS A 279 -4.42 11.93 -12.84
CA HIS A 279 -3.86 12.61 -11.67
C HIS A 279 -2.94 11.65 -10.89
N PRO A 280 -1.67 11.52 -11.28
CA PRO A 280 -0.73 10.58 -10.69
C PRO A 280 -0.65 10.66 -9.16
N PRO A 281 -0.71 9.52 -8.43
CA PRO A 281 -0.57 9.51 -6.98
C PRO A 281 0.84 9.94 -6.57
N ASP A 282 0.96 10.47 -5.36
CA ASP A 282 2.25 10.80 -4.75
C ASP A 282 3.07 9.53 -4.49
N ILE A 283 2.42 8.44 -4.06
CA ILE A 283 3.03 7.12 -3.86
C ILE A 283 2.35 6.08 -4.77
N LEU A 284 3.06 5.59 -5.77
CA LEU A 284 2.59 4.52 -6.64
C LEU A 284 3.11 3.16 -6.16
N ILE A 285 2.21 2.21 -5.97
CA ILE A 285 2.54 0.83 -5.62
C ILE A 285 2.30 -0.07 -6.82
N SER A 286 3.34 -0.79 -7.25
CA SER A 286 3.26 -1.65 -8.42
C SER A 286 4.12 -2.91 -8.23
N ASN A 287 4.09 -3.77 -9.24
CA ASN A 287 5.00 -4.90 -9.37
C ASN A 287 5.80 -4.77 -10.68
N TYR A 288 6.87 -5.54 -10.81
CA TYR A 288 7.74 -5.52 -11.98
C TYR A 288 6.97 -5.66 -13.31
N SER A 289 6.08 -6.64 -13.39
CA SER A 289 5.31 -6.93 -14.61
C SER A 289 4.43 -5.75 -15.02
N MET A 290 3.74 -5.14 -14.05
CA MET A 290 2.85 -4.02 -14.35
C MET A 290 3.65 -2.75 -14.67
N LEU A 291 4.75 -2.48 -13.98
CA LEU A 291 5.63 -1.36 -14.30
C LEU A 291 6.20 -1.46 -15.73
N ASN A 292 6.63 -2.65 -16.15
CA ASN A 292 7.06 -2.88 -17.53
C ASN A 292 5.95 -2.57 -18.55
N ILE A 293 4.72 -3.00 -18.27
CA ILE A 293 3.56 -2.68 -19.10
C ILE A 293 3.30 -1.17 -19.16
N MET A 294 3.38 -0.46 -18.02
CA MET A 294 3.17 0.99 -17.93
C MET A 294 4.19 1.77 -18.78
N LEU A 295 5.47 1.37 -18.77
CA LEU A 295 6.51 2.03 -19.56
C LEU A 295 6.38 1.80 -21.08
N MET A 296 5.56 0.84 -21.52
CA MET A 296 5.37 0.54 -22.94
C MET A 296 4.08 1.14 -23.53
N ARG A 297 3.07 1.40 -22.70
CA ARG A 297 1.72 1.80 -23.16
C ARG A 297 1.57 3.32 -23.14
N GLN A 298 0.84 3.84 -24.13
CA GLN A 298 0.55 5.29 -24.22
C GLN A 298 -0.42 5.76 -23.12
N LEU A 299 -1.27 4.87 -22.60
CA LEU A 299 -2.30 5.23 -21.61
C LEU A 299 -1.69 5.71 -20.29
N GLU A 300 -0.55 5.16 -19.88
CA GLU A 300 0.13 5.51 -18.63
C GLU A 300 1.23 6.56 -18.82
N ARG A 301 1.45 7.02 -20.06
CA ARG A 301 2.51 7.98 -20.39
C ARG A 301 2.39 9.29 -19.62
N SER A 302 1.16 9.77 -19.41
CA SER A 302 0.88 10.98 -18.63
C SER A 302 1.44 10.92 -17.21
N ILE A 303 1.49 9.73 -16.58
CA ILE A 303 2.05 9.54 -15.24
C ILE A 303 3.52 9.92 -15.23
N PHE A 304 4.28 9.39 -16.18
CA PHE A 304 5.71 9.63 -16.28
C PHE A 304 6.03 11.03 -16.79
N ASP A 305 5.25 11.57 -17.73
CA ASP A 305 5.47 12.91 -18.26
C ASP A 305 5.22 13.99 -17.18
N LYS A 306 4.15 13.88 -16.39
CA LYS A 306 3.91 14.79 -15.25
C LYS A 306 4.98 14.64 -14.16
N THR A 307 5.43 13.41 -13.89
CA THR A 307 6.52 13.16 -12.94
C THR A 307 7.84 13.75 -13.41
N ARG A 308 8.13 13.69 -14.73
CA ARG A 308 9.30 14.35 -15.33
C ARG A 308 9.22 15.86 -15.18
N THR A 309 8.07 16.45 -15.48
CA THR A 309 7.86 17.90 -15.30
C THR A 309 8.11 18.30 -13.85
N TRP A 310 7.52 17.57 -12.90
CA TRP A 310 7.76 17.79 -11.47
C TRP A 310 9.24 17.72 -11.10
N LEU A 311 9.98 16.72 -11.55
CA LEU A 311 11.43 16.62 -11.29
C LEU A 311 12.22 17.82 -11.85
N GLN A 312 11.75 18.43 -12.95
CA GLN A 312 12.40 19.57 -13.59
C GLN A 312 12.05 20.91 -12.92
N GLU A 313 11.00 20.98 -12.09
CA GLU A 313 10.58 22.21 -11.41
C GLU A 313 11.57 22.64 -10.30
N SER A 314 12.32 21.71 -9.72
CA SER A 314 13.26 22.02 -8.65
C SER A 314 14.32 20.94 -8.49
N ASP A 315 15.59 21.35 -8.34
CA ASP A 315 16.70 20.44 -7.99
C ASP A 315 16.54 19.79 -6.60
N ALA A 316 15.62 20.30 -5.77
CA ALA A 316 15.28 19.70 -4.48
C ALA A 316 14.30 18.52 -4.61
N ASN A 317 13.68 18.32 -5.77
CA ASN A 317 12.73 17.24 -5.98
C ASN A 317 13.48 15.91 -6.17
N VAL A 318 13.18 14.93 -5.29
CA VAL A 318 13.82 13.62 -5.28
C VAL A 318 12.78 12.54 -5.55
N PHE A 319 12.99 11.76 -6.61
CA PHE A 319 12.15 10.60 -6.91
C PHE A 319 12.62 9.38 -6.11
N HIS A 320 11.76 8.87 -5.24
CA HIS A 320 12.07 7.72 -4.40
C HIS A 320 11.68 6.41 -5.10
N VAL A 321 12.63 5.48 -5.18
CA VAL A 321 12.36 4.11 -5.62
C VAL A 321 12.59 3.15 -4.46
N VAL A 322 11.52 2.49 -4.03
CA VAL A 322 11.55 1.45 -2.99
C VAL A 322 11.40 0.10 -3.65
N VAL A 323 12.35 -0.80 -3.39
CA VAL A 323 12.32 -2.19 -3.87
C VAL A 323 12.19 -3.10 -2.66
N ASP A 324 10.99 -3.63 -2.46
CA ASP A 324 10.77 -4.60 -1.39
C ASP A 324 11.29 -5.99 -1.78
N GLU A 325 11.73 -6.74 -0.79
CA GLU A 325 12.34 -8.06 -0.94
C GLU A 325 13.42 -8.09 -2.03
N LEU A 326 14.35 -7.14 -1.98
CA LEU A 326 15.47 -6.98 -2.92
C LEU A 326 16.22 -8.31 -3.20
N HIS A 327 16.27 -9.19 -2.21
CA HIS A 327 16.91 -10.51 -2.32
C HIS A 327 16.24 -11.44 -3.36
N MET A 328 14.99 -11.19 -3.75
CA MET A 328 14.27 -11.93 -4.79
C MET A 328 14.76 -11.56 -6.21
N TYR A 329 15.32 -10.37 -6.39
CA TYR A 329 15.81 -9.88 -7.66
C TYR A 329 17.22 -10.42 -7.95
N ARG A 330 17.31 -11.72 -8.25
CA ARG A 330 18.55 -12.43 -8.61
C ARG A 330 18.43 -13.11 -9.98
N GLY A 331 19.58 -13.44 -10.57
CA GLY A 331 19.64 -14.07 -11.89
C GLY A 331 18.88 -13.25 -12.95
N THR A 332 18.10 -13.92 -13.80
CA THR A 332 17.33 -13.28 -14.88
C THR A 332 16.38 -12.21 -14.35
N GLN A 333 15.61 -12.48 -13.28
CA GLN A 333 14.68 -11.50 -12.70
C GLN A 333 15.40 -10.26 -12.16
N GLY A 334 16.60 -10.43 -11.60
CA GLY A 334 17.45 -9.32 -11.17
C GLY A 334 17.94 -8.47 -12.33
N THR A 335 18.40 -9.10 -13.41
CA THR A 335 18.83 -8.40 -14.63
C THR A 335 17.69 -7.60 -15.23
N GLU A 336 16.53 -8.23 -15.40
CA GLU A 336 15.31 -7.63 -15.89
C GLU A 336 14.86 -6.43 -15.04
N GLY A 337 14.77 -6.61 -13.73
CA GLY A 337 14.44 -5.53 -12.79
C GLY A 337 15.41 -4.35 -12.86
N ALA A 338 16.71 -4.61 -12.98
CA ALA A 338 17.73 -3.58 -13.11
C ALA A 338 17.60 -2.77 -14.41
N TYR A 339 17.35 -3.43 -15.55
CA TYR A 339 17.13 -2.72 -16.82
C TYR A 339 15.83 -1.92 -16.81
N LEU A 340 14.79 -2.44 -16.16
CA LEU A 340 13.53 -1.73 -16.01
C LEU A 340 13.71 -0.43 -15.22
N LEU A 341 14.46 -0.46 -14.12
CA LEU A 341 14.71 0.73 -13.29
C LEU A 341 15.64 1.78 -13.95
N ARG A 342 16.48 1.35 -14.89
CA ARG A 342 17.37 2.26 -15.65
C ARG A 342 16.63 3.03 -16.75
N ARG A 343 15.52 2.48 -17.24
CA ARG A 343 14.71 3.07 -18.28
C ARG A 343 13.77 4.12 -17.68
#